data_AF-A0AA39IM01-F1
#
_entry.id   AF-A0AA39IM01-F1
#
_cell.length_a   1.000
_cell.length_b   1.000
_cell.length_c   1.000
_cell.angle_alpha   90.00
_cell.angle_beta   90.00
_cell.angle_gamma   90.00
#
_symmetry.space_group_name_H-M   'P 1'
#
loop_
_entity.id
_entity.type
_entity.pdbx_description
1 polymer ?
#
loop_
_entity_poly.entity_id
_entity_poly.type
_entity_poly.pdbx_seq_one_letter_code
_entity_poly.pdbx_strand_id
1 'polypeptide(L)'
;MQFAAAVTLLCFVAAASALQCFTCNSKQHPECNSHYERHLKACQPLSFGKFANKEAIGCRKIEQDINGEISIVRECAYTGEKFDGKKISGTSGVTLYLYQCSGDRCNAAPALSTSLAVAILATVALLWRF
;
A
#
# COMPACT_ATOMS: atom_id res chain seq x y z
N MET A 1 39.95 -4.41 -49.58
CA MET A 1 40.02 -3.67 -48.30
C MET A 1 38.70 -3.90 -47.58
N GLN A 2 38.73 -4.80 -46.61
CA GLN A 2 37.56 -5.32 -45.92
C GLN A 2 37.67 -4.87 -44.49
N PHE A 3 36.85 -3.91 -44.06
CA PHE A 3 36.69 -3.61 -42.64
C PHE A 3 35.21 -3.50 -42.32
N ALA A 4 34.79 -4.50 -41.56
CA ALA A 4 33.45 -4.87 -41.18
C ALA A 4 32.62 -3.70 -40.64
N ALA A 5 31.35 -3.68 -41.07
CA ALA A 5 30.30 -2.91 -40.44
C ALA A 5 30.17 -3.34 -38.97
N ALA A 6 30.62 -2.50 -38.05
CA ALA A 6 30.41 -2.68 -36.62
C ALA A 6 28.95 -2.35 -36.28
N VAL A 7 28.07 -3.35 -36.38
CA VAL A 7 26.70 -3.27 -35.87
C VAL A 7 26.78 -3.48 -34.36
N THR A 8 26.92 -2.39 -33.60
CA THR A 8 26.77 -2.41 -32.13
C THR A 8 25.29 -2.61 -31.78
N LEU A 9 24.91 -3.86 -31.50
CA LEU A 9 23.62 -4.23 -30.94
C LEU A 9 23.57 -3.77 -29.48
N LEU A 10 22.88 -2.65 -29.21
CA LEU A 10 22.64 -2.15 -27.85
C LEU A 10 21.56 -3.03 -27.18
N CYS A 11 21.97 -4.04 -26.41
CA CYS A 11 21.06 -4.81 -25.57
C CYS A 11 20.60 -3.96 -24.38
N PHE A 12 19.40 -3.38 -24.47
CA PHE A 12 18.72 -2.80 -23.32
C PHE A 12 18.23 -3.94 -22.41
N VAL A 13 19.01 -4.24 -21.35
CA VAL A 13 18.53 -5.09 -20.26
C VAL A 13 17.54 -4.27 -19.45
N ALA A 14 16.24 -4.49 -19.66
CA ALA A 14 15.21 -3.96 -18.78
C ALA A 14 15.37 -4.63 -17.41
N ALA A 15 15.90 -3.91 -16.42
CA ALA A 15 15.92 -4.36 -15.04
C ALA A 15 14.47 -4.38 -14.52
N ALA A 16 13.89 -5.57 -14.37
CA ALA A 16 12.60 -5.72 -13.71
C ALA A 16 12.79 -5.51 -12.20
N SER A 17 12.28 -4.40 -11.66
CA SER A 17 12.22 -4.17 -10.22
C SER A 17 11.00 -4.87 -9.64
N ALA A 18 11.18 -5.62 -8.54
CA ALA A 18 10.06 -6.19 -7.78
C ALA A 18 9.24 -5.07 -7.12
N LEU A 19 7.90 -5.23 -7.13
CA LEU A 19 6.96 -4.32 -6.48
C LEU A 19 7.34 -4.08 -5.03
N GLN A 20 7.36 -2.83 -4.57
CA GLN A 20 7.68 -2.47 -3.20
C GLN A 20 6.45 -1.94 -2.45
N CYS A 21 6.21 -2.46 -1.25
CA CYS A 21 5.11 -2.01 -0.39
C CYS A 21 5.63 -1.78 1.04
N PHE A 22 4.92 -0.96 1.81
CA PHE A 22 5.14 -0.94 3.26
C PHE A 22 4.58 -2.23 3.87
N THR A 23 5.35 -2.89 4.73
CA THR A 23 4.97 -4.18 5.34
C THR A 23 5.18 -4.13 6.85
N CYS A 24 4.11 -3.93 7.62
CA CYS A 24 4.19 -3.80 9.08
C CYS A 24 2.84 -4.06 9.77
N ASN A 25 2.87 -4.29 11.09
CA ASN A 25 1.69 -4.44 11.95
C ASN A 25 1.83 -3.49 13.15
N SER A 26 0.87 -2.59 13.35
CA SER A 26 0.95 -1.57 14.41
C SER A 26 0.86 -2.11 15.83
N LYS A 27 0.38 -3.34 16.05
CA LYS A 27 0.40 -3.97 17.38
C LYS A 27 1.81 -4.42 17.79
N GLN A 28 2.62 -4.84 16.82
CA GLN A 28 4.01 -5.27 17.03
C GLN A 28 4.99 -4.10 16.89
N HIS A 29 4.69 -3.18 15.97
CA HIS A 29 5.51 -2.05 15.58
C HIS A 29 4.65 -0.78 15.63
N PRO A 30 4.52 -0.12 16.79
CA PRO A 30 3.65 1.06 16.96
C PRO A 30 3.92 2.16 15.92
N GLU A 31 5.17 2.29 15.49
CA GLU A 31 5.61 3.22 14.46
C GLU A 31 4.99 2.93 13.08
N CYS A 32 4.42 1.75 12.84
CA CYS A 32 3.66 1.46 11.63
C CYS A 32 2.45 2.41 11.47
N ASN A 33 1.92 3.01 12.53
CA ASN A 33 0.81 3.95 12.41
C ASN A 33 1.25 5.26 11.73
N SER A 34 2.39 5.83 12.14
CA SER A 34 2.83 7.19 11.78
C SER A 34 4.17 7.29 11.04
N HIS A 35 5.00 6.25 11.09
CA HIS A 35 6.34 6.17 10.50
C HIS A 35 6.56 4.83 9.76
N TYR A 36 5.57 4.43 8.96
CA TYR A 36 5.58 3.18 8.20
C TYR A 36 6.66 3.13 7.11
N GLU A 37 7.27 4.27 6.77
CA GLU A 37 8.28 4.39 5.71
C GLU A 37 9.52 3.53 5.98
N ARG A 38 9.83 3.29 7.27
CA ARG A 38 10.93 2.41 7.71
C ARG A 38 10.69 0.93 7.37
N HIS A 39 9.46 0.59 7.01
CA HIS A 39 9.01 -0.78 6.75
C HIS A 39 8.80 -1.06 5.26
N LEU A 40 9.43 -0.28 4.38
CA LEU A 40 9.40 -0.52 2.94
C LEU A 40 10.18 -1.78 2.57
N LYS A 41 9.53 -2.74 1.92
CA LYS A 41 10.16 -4.00 1.46
C LYS A 41 9.71 -4.35 0.05
N ALA A 42 10.58 -5.08 -0.67
CA ALA A 42 10.20 -5.71 -1.93
C ALA A 42 9.26 -6.88 -1.65
N CYS A 43 8.14 -6.94 -2.37
CA CYS A 43 7.19 -8.03 -2.31
C CYS A 43 7.82 -9.31 -2.88
N GLN A 44 7.77 -10.38 -2.11
CA GLN A 44 8.28 -11.70 -2.49
C GLN A 44 7.12 -12.62 -2.82
N PRO A 45 7.26 -13.53 -3.79
CA PRO A 45 6.25 -14.56 -4.01
C PRO A 45 5.93 -15.33 -2.72
N LEU A 46 4.64 -15.63 -2.52
CA LEU A 46 4.23 -16.42 -1.36
C LEU A 46 4.78 -17.84 -1.45
N SER A 47 5.29 -18.37 -0.34
CA SER A 47 5.82 -19.75 -0.30
C SER A 47 4.74 -20.81 -0.11
N PHE A 48 3.53 -20.45 0.34
CA PHE A 48 2.44 -21.39 0.62
C PHE A 48 1.05 -20.76 0.42
N GLY A 49 0.02 -21.60 0.50
CA GLY A 49 -1.39 -21.20 0.40
C GLY A 49 -1.93 -21.14 -1.04
N LYS A 50 -3.17 -20.68 -1.19
CA LYS A 50 -3.88 -20.62 -2.48
C LYS A 50 -3.16 -19.77 -3.55
N PHE A 51 -2.28 -18.87 -3.12
CA PHE A 51 -1.54 -17.95 -3.98
C PHE A 51 -0.02 -18.20 -3.92
N ALA A 52 0.40 -19.40 -3.54
CA ALA A 52 1.80 -19.80 -3.59
C ALA A 52 2.41 -19.56 -4.97
N ASN A 53 3.67 -19.12 -5.01
CA ASN A 53 4.45 -18.78 -6.19
C ASN A 53 3.83 -17.68 -7.08
N LYS A 54 2.83 -16.94 -6.60
CA LYS A 54 2.30 -15.78 -7.32
C LYS A 54 3.01 -14.51 -6.91
N GLU A 55 3.30 -13.69 -7.92
CA GLU A 55 3.78 -12.32 -7.73
C GLU A 55 2.70 -11.44 -7.11
N ALA A 56 3.14 -10.46 -6.31
CA ALA A 56 2.25 -9.44 -5.79
C ALA A 56 1.75 -8.55 -6.93
N ILE A 57 0.45 -8.24 -6.89
CA ILE A 57 -0.22 -7.40 -7.89
C ILE A 57 -0.45 -5.96 -7.41
N GLY A 58 -0.09 -5.68 -6.15
CA GLY A 58 -0.32 -4.38 -5.52
C GLY A 58 0.04 -4.39 -4.04
N CYS A 59 -0.33 -3.31 -3.35
CA CYS A 59 -0.19 -3.20 -1.91
C CYS A 59 -1.56 -3.18 -1.24
N ARG A 60 -1.62 -3.64 0.01
CA ARG A 60 -2.82 -3.61 0.85
C ARG A 60 -2.55 -2.90 2.16
N LYS A 61 -3.57 -2.21 2.64
CA LYS A 61 -3.67 -1.70 4.00
C LYS A 61 -4.97 -2.22 4.61
N ILE A 62 -4.90 -2.71 5.84
CA ILE A 62 -6.01 -3.25 6.60
C ILE A 62 -6.08 -2.45 7.89
N GLU A 63 -7.21 -1.79 8.11
CA GLU A 63 -7.52 -1.18 9.40
C GLU A 63 -8.44 -2.14 10.15
N GLN A 64 -8.06 -2.51 11.36
CA GLN A 64 -8.77 -3.46 12.19
C GLN A 64 -9.26 -2.73 13.42
N ASP A 65 -10.56 -2.73 13.65
CA ASP A 65 -11.18 -2.31 14.90
C ASP A 65 -11.62 -3.58 15.64
N ILE A 66 -11.00 -3.83 16.79
CA ILE A 66 -11.35 -4.95 17.65
C ILE A 66 -11.80 -4.36 18.98
N ASN A 67 -13.12 -4.35 19.21
CA ASN A 67 -13.73 -3.81 20.43
C ASN A 67 -13.31 -2.35 20.73
N GLY A 68 -13.14 -1.52 19.71
CA GLY A 68 -12.72 -0.12 19.82
C GLY A 68 -11.21 0.11 19.77
N GLU A 69 -10.40 -0.96 19.77
CA GLU A 69 -8.95 -0.85 19.60
C GLU A 69 -8.59 -0.92 18.10
N ILE A 70 -8.03 0.16 17.57
CA ILE A 70 -7.65 0.27 16.16
C ILE A 70 -6.19 -0.18 15.97
N SER A 71 -5.97 -1.11 15.04
CA SER A 71 -4.65 -1.49 14.55
C SER A 71 -4.56 -1.46 13.02
N ILE A 72 -3.36 -1.20 12.50
CA ILE A 72 -3.08 -1.14 11.07
C ILE A 72 -2.13 -2.28 10.69
N VAL A 73 -2.49 -3.00 9.62
CA VAL A 73 -1.60 -3.93 8.93
C VAL A 73 -1.38 -3.43 7.51
N ARG A 74 -0.12 -3.38 7.08
CA ARG A 74 0.28 -3.11 5.70
C ARG A 74 0.98 -4.33 5.15
N GLU A 75 0.63 -4.74 3.94
CA GLU A 75 1.17 -5.95 3.30
C GLU A 75 1.14 -5.86 1.77
N CYS A 76 1.83 -6.80 1.12
CA CYS A 76 1.72 -7.01 -0.33
C CYS A 76 0.39 -7.73 -0.67
N ALA A 77 -0.25 -7.34 -1.77
CA ALA A 77 -1.51 -7.92 -2.22
C ALA A 77 -1.28 -8.93 -3.35
N TYR A 78 -1.83 -10.14 -3.21
CA TYR A 78 -1.75 -11.21 -4.22
C TYR A 78 -3.13 -11.54 -4.84
N THR A 79 -4.17 -10.82 -4.42
CA THR A 79 -5.56 -11.04 -4.86
C THR A 79 -6.19 -9.71 -5.24
N GLY A 80 -7.00 -9.70 -6.30
CA GLY A 80 -7.40 -8.47 -6.98
C GLY A 80 -8.89 -8.20 -6.95
N GLU A 81 -9.35 -7.52 -5.89
CA GLU A 81 -10.47 -6.59 -6.00
C GLU A 81 -9.89 -5.20 -5.63
N LYS A 82 -10.30 -4.14 -6.33
CA LYS A 82 -9.99 -2.77 -5.87
C LYS A 82 -10.79 -2.53 -4.61
N PHE A 83 -10.16 -2.73 -3.46
CA PHE A 83 -10.75 -2.41 -2.17
C PHE A 83 -10.49 -0.94 -1.88
N ASP A 84 -11.55 -0.17 -1.71
CA ASP A 84 -11.48 1.20 -1.25
C ASP A 84 -12.42 1.34 -0.05
N GLY A 85 -11.91 0.98 1.13
CA GLY A 85 -12.68 0.98 2.36
C GLY A 85 -13.71 -0.16 2.46
N LYS A 86 -13.46 -1.31 1.82
CA LYS A 86 -14.39 -2.45 1.93
C LYS A 86 -14.46 -2.91 3.39
N LYS A 87 -15.63 -2.74 3.99
CA LYS A 87 -15.92 -3.17 5.36
C LYS A 87 -16.20 -4.67 5.39
N ILE A 88 -15.48 -5.40 6.23
CA ILE A 88 -15.73 -6.81 6.56
C ILE A 88 -15.97 -6.89 8.06
N SER A 89 -17.21 -7.19 8.45
CA SER A 89 -17.57 -7.43 9.85
C SER A 89 -17.33 -8.89 10.20
N GLY A 90 -16.53 -9.14 11.23
CA GLY A 90 -16.34 -10.45 11.83
C GLY A 90 -17.28 -10.69 13.01
N THR A 91 -17.09 -11.81 13.70
CA THR A 91 -17.74 -12.11 14.98
C THR A 91 -17.08 -11.33 16.12
N SER A 92 -17.84 -11.09 17.21
CA SER A 92 -17.30 -10.54 18.47
C SER A 92 -16.66 -9.15 18.36
N GLY A 93 -17.31 -8.22 17.65
CA GLY A 93 -16.88 -6.81 17.62
C GLY A 93 -15.66 -6.52 16.77
N VAL A 94 -15.29 -7.43 15.86
CA VAL A 94 -14.20 -7.22 14.90
C VAL A 94 -14.74 -6.58 13.63
N THR A 95 -14.20 -5.43 13.25
CA THR A 95 -14.45 -4.78 11.96
C THR A 95 -13.12 -4.58 11.23
N LEU A 96 -13.06 -4.99 9.96
CA LEU A 96 -11.91 -4.75 9.09
C LEU A 96 -12.32 -3.78 7.97
N TYR A 97 -11.46 -2.82 7.67
CA TYR A 97 -11.54 -1.98 6.48
C TYR A 97 -10.35 -2.29 5.57
N LEU A 98 -10.64 -2.81 4.38
CA LEU A 98 -9.63 -3.19 3.42
C LEU A 98 -9.45 -2.09 2.37
N TYR A 99 -8.19 -1.75 2.11
CA TYR A 99 -7.75 -0.86 1.05
C TYR A 99 -6.69 -1.55 0.22
N GLN A 100 -6.81 -1.45 -1.10
CA GLN A 100 -5.87 -2.06 -2.03
C GLN A 100 -5.63 -1.17 -3.24
N CYS A 101 -4.36 -1.05 -3.60
CA CYS A 101 -3.89 -0.19 -4.68
C CYS A 101 -2.82 -0.94 -5.49
N SER A 102 -2.57 -0.46 -6.71
CA SER A 102 -1.54 -0.98 -7.62
C SER A 102 -0.36 -0.01 -7.71
N GLY A 103 0.86 -0.54 -7.82
CA GLY A 103 2.08 0.25 -7.96
C GLY A 103 2.88 0.36 -6.66
N ASP A 104 4.12 0.82 -6.77
CA ASP A 104 5.04 0.90 -5.65
C ASP A 104 4.56 1.88 -4.57
N ARG A 105 4.71 1.49 -3.30
CA ARG A 105 4.52 2.34 -2.11
C ARG A 105 3.11 2.93 -1.99
N CYS A 106 2.13 2.39 -2.70
CA CYS A 106 0.80 2.99 -2.80
C CYS A 106 -0.03 2.84 -1.50
N ASN A 107 0.34 1.92 -0.59
CA ASN A 107 -0.32 1.73 0.71
C ASN A 107 0.17 2.70 1.81
N ALA A 108 0.69 3.86 1.41
CA ALA A 108 1.13 4.93 2.31
C ALA A 108 -0.03 5.55 3.10
N ALA A 109 -1.19 5.73 2.44
CA ALA A 109 -2.26 6.60 2.91
C ALA A 109 -2.60 6.36 4.40
N PRO A 110 -2.46 7.38 5.28
CA PRO A 110 -2.90 7.28 6.65
C PRO A 110 -4.42 7.06 6.70
N ALA A 111 -4.94 6.54 7.81
CA ALA A 111 -6.39 6.52 8.01
C ALA A 111 -6.83 7.98 7.92
N LEU A 112 -7.66 8.33 6.95
CA LEU A 112 -8.09 9.71 6.76
C LEU A 112 -9.04 10.03 7.92
N SER A 113 -8.49 10.40 9.07
CA SER A 113 -9.26 11.08 10.11
C SER A 113 -9.47 12.49 9.57
N THR A 114 -10.55 12.68 8.81
CA THR A 114 -11.01 14.00 8.42
C THR A 114 -11.43 14.74 9.68
N SER A 115 -10.47 15.39 10.33
CA SER A 115 -10.78 16.35 11.38
C SER A 115 -11.58 17.49 10.74
N LEU A 116 -12.81 17.70 11.23
CA LEU A 116 -13.71 18.78 10.81
C LEU A 116 -13.03 20.16 10.77
N ALA A 117 -11.95 20.35 11.53
CA ALA A 117 -11.15 21.57 11.56
C ALA A 117 -10.53 21.95 10.19
N VAL A 118 -10.13 20.97 9.37
CA VAL A 118 -9.50 21.24 8.06
C VAL A 118 -10.52 21.74 7.04
N ALA A 119 -11.76 21.24 7.11
CA ALA A 119 -12.84 21.70 6.24
C ALA A 119 -13.28 23.15 6.56
N ILE A 120 -13.24 23.54 7.84
CA ILE A 120 -13.62 24.89 8.28
C ILE A 120 -12.56 25.94 7.87
N LEU A 121 -11.26 25.60 7.92
CA LEU A 121 -10.21 26.52 7.48
C LEU A 121 -10.27 26.81 5.97
N ALA A 122 -10.65 25.82 5.16
CA ALA A 122 -10.81 26.00 3.72
C ALA A 122 -12.00 26.92 3.37
N THR A 123 -13.13 26.81 4.09
CA THR A 123 -14.28 27.68 3.86
C THR A 123 -14.04 29.10 4.37
N VAL A 124 -13.38 29.28 5.52
CA VAL A 124 -13.00 30.60 6.02
C VAL A 124 -12.03 31.31 5.06
N ALA A 125 -11.02 30.60 4.51
CA ALA A 125 -10.09 31.18 3.54
C ALA A 125 -10.76 31.57 2.21
N LEU A 126 -11.79 30.83 1.77
CA LEU A 126 -12.58 31.16 0.59
C LEU A 126 -13.51 32.36 0.84
N LEU A 127 -14.12 32.44 2.03
CA LEU A 127 -14.96 33.57 2.43
C LEU A 127 -14.15 34.85 2.72
N TRP A 128 -12.88 34.73 3.10
CA TRP A 128 -11.97 35.88 3.29
C TRP A 128 -11.42 36.45 1.98
N ARG A 129 -11.61 35.74 0.86
CA ARG A 129 -11.24 36.20 -0.48
C ARG A 129 -12.37 36.93 -1.21
N PHE A 130 -13.54 37.06 -0.59
CA PHE A 130 -14.66 37.90 -1.03
C PHE A 130 -14.76 39.15 -0.15
#